data_AF-A0A520X990-F1
#
_entry.id   AF-A0A520X990-F1
#
_cell.length_a   1.000
_cell.length_b   1.000
_cell.length_c   1.000
_cell.angle_alpha   90.00
_cell.angle_beta   90.00
_cell.angle_gamma   90.00
#
_symmetry.space_group_name_H-M   'P 1'
#
loop_
_entity.id
_entity.type
_entity.pdbx_description
1 polymer ?
#
loop_
_entity_poly.entity_id
_entity_poly.type
_entity_poly.pdbx_seq_one_letter_code
_entity_poly.pdbx_strand_id
1 'polypeptide(L)' 'MNINIDAVIIESAIYIIVAFITGFLLRDEELKKIKRVILILYLVVGIAVQSVLYFLILSAGVLLSAVLVLKYFNE' A
#
# COMPACT_ATOMS: atom_id res chain seq x y z
N MET A 1 -3.87 19.45 6.82
CA MET A 1 -3.27 18.19 6.31
C MET A 1 -2.17 17.81 7.28
N ASN A 2 -2.47 16.97 8.27
CA ASN A 2 -1.50 16.58 9.30
C ASN A 2 -0.72 15.40 8.72
N ILE A 3 0.45 15.67 8.15
CA ILE A 3 1.32 14.61 7.62
C ILE A 3 1.80 13.83 8.85
N ASN A 4 1.32 12.60 9.01
CA ASN A 4 1.68 11.76 10.13
C ASN A 4 3.09 11.21 9.90
N ILE A 5 4.08 11.94 10.39
CA ILE A 5 5.51 11.72 10.14
C ILE A 5 5.91 10.29 10.57
N ASP A 6 5.30 9.76 11.63
CA ASP A 6 5.55 8.41 12.11
C ASP A 6 5.20 7.33 11.07
N ALA A 7 4.08 7.52 10.36
CA ALA A 7 3.67 6.61 9.29
C ALA A 7 4.63 6.64 8.10
N VAL A 8 5.12 7.84 7.73
CA VAL A 8 6.09 8.02 6.65
C VAL A 8 7.44 7.36 7.00
N ILE A 9 7.87 7.46 8.27
CA ILE A 9 9.10 6.84 8.76
C ILE A 9 8.99 5.31 8.70
N ILE A 10 7.87 4.74 9.17
CA ILE A 10 7.63 3.29 9.15
C ILE A 10 7.60 2.76 7.71
N GLU A 11 6.88 3.45 6.81
CA GLU A 11 6.77 3.06 5.41
C GLU A 11 8.15 3.09 4.73
N SER A 12 8.94 4.12 4.99
CA SER A 12 10.32 4.26 4.48
C SER A 12 11.24 3.16 5.01
N ALA A 13 11.14 2.81 6.29
CA ALA A 13 11.94 1.74 6.88
C ALA A 13 11.63 0.37 6.26
N ILE A 14 10.35 0.08 6.01
CA ILE A 14 9.92 -1.14 5.32
C ILE A 14 10.50 -1.19 3.90
N TYR A 15 10.43 -0.08 3.16
CA TYR A 15 11.01 0.00 1.81
C TYR A 15 12.52 -0.26 1.80
N ILE A 16 13.27 0.29 2.77
CA ILE A 16 14.72 0.07 2.89
C ILE A 16 15.03 -1.40 3.16
N ILE A 17 14.29 -2.05 4.06
CA ILE A 17 14.47 -3.48 4.37
C ILE A 17 14.17 -4.34 3.14
N VAL A 18 13.07 -4.07 2.45
CA VAL A 18 12.71 -4.77 1.21
C VAL A 18 13.77 -4.55 0.15
N ALA A 19 14.28 -3.33 -0.03
CA ALA A 19 15.36 -3.01 -0.96
C ALA A 19 16.66 -3.76 -0.62
N PHE A 20 16.97 -3.90 0.66
CA PHE A 20 18.16 -4.62 1.12
C PHE A 20 18.05 -6.13 0.87
N ILE A 21 16.92 -6.74 1.21
CA ILE A 21 16.62 -8.15 0.96
C ILE A 21 16.67 -8.42 -0.55
N THR A 22 16.05 -7.56 -1.35
CA THR A 22 16.03 -7.71 -2.80
C THR A 22 17.41 -7.50 -3.42
N GLY A 23 18.20 -6.53 -2.95
CA GLY A 23 19.59 -6.34 -3.35
C GLY A 23 20.48 -7.56 -3.02
N PHE A 24 20.30 -8.16 -1.85
CA PHE A 24 21.00 -9.38 -1.46
C PHE A 24 20.58 -10.59 -2.32
N LEU A 25 19.29 -10.73 -2.62
CA LEU A 25 18.75 -11.79 -3.50
C LEU A 25 19.16 -11.65 -4.97
N LEU A 26 19.49 -10.43 -5.43
CA LEU A 26 19.84 -10.09 -6.81
C LEU A 26 21.34 -10.31 -7.15
N ARG A 27 22.11 -10.87 -6.22
CA ARG A 27 23.57 -11.02 -6.35
C ARG A 27 23.99 -12.09 -7.38
N ASP A 28 23.15 -13.10 -7.63
CA ASP A 28 23.38 -14.13 -8.65
C ASP A 28 22.91 -13.69 -10.05
N GLU A 29 23.81 -13.74 -11.03
CA GLU A 29 23.60 -13.21 -12.39
C GLU A 29 22.61 -14.02 -13.23
N GLU A 30 22.53 -15.34 -13.05
CA GLU A 30 21.67 -16.19 -13.88
C GLU A 30 20.18 -16.03 -13.58
N LEU A 31 19.82 -15.74 -12.33
CA LEU A 31 18.43 -15.53 -11.91
C LEU A 31 18.00 -14.06 -11.94
N LYS A 32 18.91 -13.15 -12.31
CA LYS A 32 18.72 -11.70 -12.21
C LYS A 32 17.53 -11.20 -13.04
N LYS A 33 17.26 -11.81 -14.21
CA LYS A 33 16.09 -11.48 -15.05
C LYS A 33 14.78 -11.94 -14.43
N ILE A 34 14.68 -13.21 -14.02
CA ILE A 34 13.46 -13.79 -13.43
C ILE A 34 13.13 -13.09 -12.10
N LYS A 35 14.14 -12.86 -11.25
CA LYS A 35 13.98 -12.16 -9.97
C LYS A 35 13.56 -10.70 -10.13
N ARG A 36 14.08 -9.99 -11.14
CA ARG A 36 13.66 -8.61 -11.45
C ARG A 36 12.20 -8.55 -11.90
N VAL A 37 11.76 -9.53 -12.71
CA VAL A 37 10.35 -9.64 -13.13
C VAL A 37 9.44 -9.92 -11.93
N ILE A 38 9.85 -10.81 -11.02
CA ILE A 38 9.13 -11.08 -9.77
C ILE A 38 9.05 -9.82 -8.91
N LEU A 39 10.12 -9.02 -8.82
CA LEU A 39 10.11 -7.77 -8.06
C LEU A 39 9.12 -6.75 -8.61
N ILE A 40 9.12 -6.58 -9.92
CA ILE A 40 8.22 -5.64 -10.61
C ILE A 40 6.78 -6.11 -10.42
N LEU A 41 6.51 -7.41 -10.58
CA LEU A 41 5.19 -7.99 -10.31
C LEU A 41 4.76 -7.76 -8.86
N TYR A 42 5.64 -7.98 -7.89
CA TYR A 42 5.34 -7.75 -6.48
C TYR A 42 5.00 -6.28 -6.21
N LEU A 43 5.77 -5.34 -6.77
CA LEU A 43 5.50 -3.90 -6.68
C LEU A 43 4.15 -3.53 -7.31
N VAL A 44 3.86 -4.02 -8.51
CA VAL A 44 2.59 -3.76 -9.21
C VAL A 44 1.41 -4.32 -8.42
N VAL A 45 1.51 -5.55 -7.92
CA VAL A 45 0.47 -6.17 -7.09
C VAL A 45 0.32 -5.42 -5.77
N GLY A 46 1.42 -5.01 -5.13
CA GLY A 46 1.40 -4.22 -3.90
C GLY A 46 0.66 -2.89 -4.10
N ILE A 47 0.95 -2.16 -5.18
CA ILE A 47 0.27 -0.90 -5.51
C ILE A 47 -1.22 -1.14 -5.80
N ALA A 48 -1.57 -2.20 -6.53
CA ALA A 48 -2.94 -2.54 -6.83
C ALA A 48 -3.74 -2.89 -5.57
N VAL A 49 -3.17 -3.71 -4.68
CA VAL A 49 -3.78 -4.09 -3.39
C VAL A 49 -3.94 -2.87 -2.49
N GLN A 50 -2.93 -2.01 -2.39
CA GLN A 50 -2.99 -0.75 -1.64
C GLN A 50 -4.14 0.13 -2.14
N SER A 51 -4.31 0.22 -3.46
CA SER A 51 -5.37 1.01 -4.10
C SER A 51 -6.76 0.46 -3.78
N VAL A 52 -6.94 -0.87 -3.81
CA VAL A 52 -8.20 -1.54 -3.45
C VAL A 52 -8.55 -1.34 -1.97
N LEU A 53 -7.57 -1.47 -1.08
CA LEU A 53 -7.73 -1.21 0.35
C LEU A 53 -8.15 0.23 0.62
N TYR A 54 -7.49 1.20 -0.02
CA TYR A 54 -7.81 2.61 0.14
C TYR A 54 -9.22 2.93 -0.38
N PHE A 55 -9.61 2.33 -1.51
CA PHE A 55 -10.96 2.44 -2.06
C PHE A 55 -12.03 1.87 -1.12
N LEU A 56 -11.77 0.72 -0.50
CA LEU A 56 -12.68 0.11 0.48
C LEU A 56 -12.87 1.00 1.71
N ILE A 57 -11.80 1.57 2.24
CA ILE A 57 -11.85 2.49 3.40
C ILE A 57 -12.65 3.74 3.05
N LEU A 58 -12.38 4.36 1.91
CA LEU A 58 -13.14 5.53 1.44
C LEU A 58 -14.62 5.20 1.25
N SER A 59 -14.92 4.05 0.64
CA SER A 59 -16.30 3.61 0.42
C SER A 59 -17.05 3.39 1.74
N ALA A 60 -16.41 2.75 2.72
CA ALA A 60 -16.97 2.59 4.06
C ALA A 60 -17.23 3.94 4.75
N GLY A 61 -16.30 4.89 4.60
CA GLY A 61 -16.46 6.26 5.12
C GLY A 61 -17.67 6.99 4.51
N VAL A 62 -17.86 6.87 3.19
CA VAL A 62 -19.02 7.46 2.49
C VAL A 62 -20.33 6.79 2.92
N LEU A 63 -20.34 5.48 3.10
CA LEU A 63 -21.55 4.78 3.56
C LEU A 63 -21.92 5.19 4.98
N LEU A 64 -20.94 5.29 5.89
CA LEU A 64 -21.18 5.73 7.27
C LEU A 64 -21.67 7.18 7.33
N SER A 65 -21.07 8.08 6.54
CA SER A 65 -21.54 9.47 6.48
C SER A 65 -22.94 9.58 5.87
N ALA A 66 -23.24 8.80 4.84
CA ALA A 66 -24.58 8.74 4.26
C ALA A 66 -25.62 8.27 5.29
N VAL A 67 -25.32 7.22 6.08
CA VAL A 67 -26.19 6.74 7.16
C VAL A 67 -26.41 7.81 8.24
N LEU A 68 -25.36 8.53 8.63
CA LEU A 68 -25.47 9.63 9.61
C LEU A 68 -26.35 10.77 9.09
N VAL A 69 -26.19 11.16 7.83
CA VAL A 69 -27.03 12.19 7.19
C VAL A 69 -28.48 11.73 7.11
N LEU A 70 -28.72 10.48 6.71
CA LEU A 70 -30.06 9.92 6.64
C LEU A 70 -30.73 9.88 8.02
N LYS A 71 -29.98 9.50 9.06
CA LYS A 71 -30.47 9.51 10.43
C LYS A 71 -30.82 10.92 10.89
N TYR A 72 -29.98 11.91 10.57
CA TYR A 72 -30.21 13.32 10.95
C TYR A 72 -31.44 13.94 10.28
N PHE A 73 -31.78 13.53 9.05
CA PHE A 73 -32.96 14.04 8.33
C PHE A 73 -34.26 13.27 8.61
N ASN A 74 -34.18 12.06 9.16
CA ASN A 74 -35.35 11.25 9.54
C ASN A 74 -35.75 11.42 11.02
N GLU A 75 -34.96 12.14 11.81
CA GLU A 75 -35.34 12.69 13.13
C GLU A 75 -35.89 14.12 12.98
#